data_AF-X5EGR4-F1
#
_entry.id   AF-X5EGR4-F1
#
_cell.length_a   1.000
_cell.length_b   1.000
_cell.length_c   1.000
_cell.angle_alpha   90.00
_cell.angle_beta   90.00
_cell.angle_gamma   90.00
#
_symmetry.space_group_name_H-M   'P 1'
#
loop_
_entity.id
_entity.type
_entity.pdbx_description
1 polymer ?
#
loop_
_entity_poly.entity_id
_entity_poly.type
_entity_poly.pdbx_seq_one_letter_code
_entity_poly.pdbx_strand_id
1 'polypeptide(L)' 'MILWDDACTIAALRINDYIHAVYDFVAQAGYCRNGFPEAGGEWVKVENRILDDELLDKILSRKST' A
#
# COMPACT_ATOMS: atom_id res chain seq x y z
N MET A 1 -3.42 -13.42 2.94
CA MET A 1 -2.56 -13.18 4.12
C MET A 1 -2.22 -11.71 4.19
N ILE A 2 -2.29 -11.10 5.38
CA ILE A 2 -1.79 -9.74 5.60
C ILE A 2 -0.35 -9.85 6.09
N LEU A 3 0.56 -9.20 5.39
CA LEU A 3 1.94 -9.01 5.79
C LEU A 3 2.07 -7.66 6.50
N TRP A 4 2.83 -7.62 7.57
CA TRP A 4 3.16 -6.40 8.28
C TRP A 4 4.67 -6.19 8.22
N ASP A 5 5.11 -4.94 8.37
CA ASP A 5 6.49 -4.66 8.71
C ASP A 5 6.74 -4.77 10.22
N ASP A 6 8.00 -4.94 10.59
CA ASP A 6 8.44 -4.96 11.98
C ASP A 6 8.05 -3.69 12.75
N ALA A 7 8.07 -2.52 12.11
CA ALA A 7 7.68 -1.26 12.75
C ALA A 7 6.16 -1.02 12.74
N CYS A 8 5.34 -1.96 12.24
CA CYS A 8 3.87 -1.85 12.14
C CYS A 8 3.38 -0.56 11.45
N THR A 9 4.16 -0.02 10.53
CA THR A 9 3.93 1.15 9.71
C THR A 9 3.29 0.85 8.35
N ILE A 10 3.41 -0.39 7.85
CA ILE A 10 2.95 -0.81 6.54
C ILE A 10 2.28 -2.18 6.63
N ALA A 11 1.06 -2.29 6.10
CA ALA A 11 0.35 -3.55 5.93
C ALA A 11 0.17 -3.87 4.44
N ALA A 12 0.49 -5.08 4.01
CA ALA A 12 0.33 -5.54 2.63
C ALA A 12 -0.60 -6.76 2.54
N LEU A 13 -1.57 -6.72 1.64
CA LEU A 13 -2.44 -7.85 1.33
C LEU A 13 -1.78 -8.73 0.26
N ARG A 14 -1.33 -9.92 0.68
CA ARG A 14 -0.78 -10.97 -0.20
C ARG A 14 -1.80 -12.08 -0.43
N ILE A 15 -2.10 -12.38 -1.69
CA ILE A 15 -2.97 -13.49 -2.12
C ILE A 15 -2.24 -14.21 -3.25
N ASN A 16 -2.14 -15.55 -3.19
CA ASN A 16 -1.43 -16.37 -4.20
C ASN A 16 -0.02 -15.86 -4.53
N ASP A 17 0.78 -15.61 -3.50
CA ASP A 17 2.14 -15.05 -3.63
C ASP A 17 2.22 -13.63 -4.21
N TYR A 18 1.09 -13.00 -4.53
CA TYR A 18 1.02 -11.70 -5.18
C TYR A 18 0.51 -10.60 -4.24
N ILE A 19 1.12 -9.42 -4.27
CA ILE A 19 0.70 -8.27 -3.47
C ILE A 19 -0.38 -7.49 -4.23
N HIS A 20 -1.61 -7.54 -3.71
CA HIS A 20 -2.77 -6.89 -4.32
C HIS A 20 -3.00 -5.48 -3.78
N ALA A 21 -2.71 -5.25 -2.51
CA ALA A 21 -2.90 -3.96 -1.86
C ALA A 21 -1.85 -3.73 -0.79
N VAL A 22 -1.51 -2.45 -0.56
CA VAL A 22 -0.61 -2.02 0.50
C VAL A 22 -1.22 -0.79 1.16
N TYR A 23 -1.16 -0.74 2.47
CA TYR A 23 -1.54 0.42 3.26
C TYR A 23 -0.31 0.94 3.99
N ASP A 24 0.04 2.19 3.70
CA ASP A 24 1.09 2.93 4.39
C ASP A 24 0.42 3.80 5.47
N PHE A 25 0.64 3.47 6.74
CA PHE A 25 0.09 4.22 7.87
C PHE A 25 0.83 5.55 8.11
N VAL A 26 2.09 5.68 7.68
CA VAL A 26 2.87 6.92 7.78
C VAL A 26 2.32 7.95 6.79
N ALA A 27 2.11 7.52 5.55
CA ALA A 27 1.50 8.35 4.52
C ALA A 27 -0.04 8.46 4.67
N GLN A 28 -0.63 7.61 5.54
CA GLN A 28 -2.08 7.42 5.66
C GLN A 28 -2.73 7.17 4.29
N ALA A 29 -2.08 6.35 3.47
CA ALA A 29 -2.42 6.12 2.08
C ALA A 29 -2.57 4.62 1.79
N GLY A 30 -3.69 4.27 1.15
CA GLY A 30 -3.95 2.93 0.66
C GLY A 30 -3.72 2.84 -0.85
N TYR A 31 -2.96 1.83 -1.26
CA TYR A 31 -2.61 1.51 -2.64
C TYR A 31 -3.18 0.15 -3.01
N CYS A 32 -3.74 0.00 -4.21
CA CYS A 32 -4.29 -1.25 -4.71
C CYS A 32 -4.04 -1.40 -6.21
N ARG A 33 -3.76 -2.62 -6.67
CA ARG A 33 -3.42 -2.93 -8.07
C ARG A 33 -4.50 -2.52 -9.07
N ASN A 34 -5.76 -2.67 -8.70
CA ASN A 34 -6.90 -2.33 -9.57
C ASN A 34 -7.40 -0.89 -9.38
N GLY A 35 -6.78 -0.12 -8.47
CA GLY A 35 -7.43 1.05 -7.87
C GLY A 35 -8.68 0.59 -7.10
N PHE A 36 -8.70 0.71 -5.78
CA PHE A 36 -9.99 0.65 -5.08
C PHE A 36 -10.92 1.71 -5.73
N PRO A 37 -12.25 1.50 -5.80
CA PRO A 37 -13.16 2.54 -6.26
C PRO A 37 -12.82 3.87 -5.58
N GLU A 38 -12.94 4.98 -6.32
CA GLU A 38 -12.57 6.33 -5.87
C GLU A 38 -13.05 6.54 -4.43
N ALA A 39 -12.11 6.68 -3.49
CA ALA A 39 -12.52 7.00 -2.13
C ALA A 39 -13.05 8.43 -2.15
N GLY A 40 -14.29 8.62 -1.69
CA GLY A 40 -14.84 9.95 -1.45
C GLY A 40 -14.52 10.42 -0.03
N GLY A 41 -14.25 11.71 0.16
CA GLY A 41 -14.17 12.37 1.47
C GLY A 41 -12.76 12.79 1.92
N GLU A 42 -12.64 13.23 3.18
CA GLU A 42 -11.44 13.86 3.75
C GLU A 42 -10.21 12.94 3.90
N TRP A 43 -10.36 11.66 3.59
CA TRP A 43 -9.30 10.64 3.65
C TRP A 43 -8.59 10.45 2.29
N VAL A 44 -8.84 11.33 1.31
CA VAL A 44 -8.12 11.37 0.04
C VAL A 44 -6.92 12.28 0.13
N LYS A 45 -5.81 11.75 0.66
CA LYS A 45 -4.51 12.44 0.65
C LYS A 45 -3.66 12.15 -0.59
N VAL A 46 -3.98 11.08 -1.32
CA VAL A 46 -3.26 10.66 -2.52
C VAL A 46 -4.26 10.36 -3.63
N GLU A 47 -4.15 11.09 -4.74
CA GLU A 47 -5.00 10.95 -5.92
C GLU A 47 -4.64 9.68 -6.71
N ASN A 48 -3.36 9.33 -6.76
CA ASN A 48 -2.89 8.14 -7.49
C ASN A 48 -2.68 6.95 -6.55
N ARG A 49 -3.66 6.05 -6.50
CA ARG A 49 -3.72 4.90 -5.58
C ARG A 49 -3.41 3.57 -6.27
N ILE A 50 -2.92 3.64 -7.51
CA ILE A 50 -2.52 2.46 -8.26
C ILE A 50 -1.24 1.93 -7.61
N LEU A 51 -1.29 0.68 -7.18
CA LEU A 51 -0.11 -0.03 -6.70
C LEU A 51 0.61 -0.63 -7.92
N ASP A 52 1.45 0.13 -8.60
CA ASP A 52 2.36 -0.41 -9.61
C ASP A 52 3.58 -1.09 -8.97
N ASP A 53 4.25 -1.96 -9.72
CA ASP A 53 5.44 -2.69 -9.25
C ASP A 53 6.55 -1.75 -8.76
N GLU A 54 6.75 -0.62 -9.45
CA GLU A 54 7.72 0.41 -9.03
C GLU A 54 7.37 1.06 -7.69
N LEU A 55 6.08 1.31 -7.42
CA LEU A 55 5.64 1.90 -6.17
C LEU A 55 5.73 0.86 -5.04
N LEU A 56 5.35 -0.38 -5.32
CA LEU A 56 5.49 -1.49 -4.39
C LEU A 56 6.97 -1.67 -4.00
N ASP A 57 7.88 -1.67 -4.96
CA ASP A 57 9.32 -1.82 -4.73
C ASP A 57 9.87 -0.67 -3.87
N LYS A 58 9.45 0.58 -4.15
CA LYS A 58 9.81 1.74 -3.32
C LYS A 58 9.31 1.62 -1.88
N ILE A 59 8.05 1.18 -1.69
CA ILE A 59 7.47 1.01 -0.34
C ILE A 59 8.21 -0.10 0.42
N LEU A 60 8.57 -1.20 -0.26
CA LEU A 60 9.31 -2.32 0.34
C LEU A 60 10.78 -1.94 0.64
N SER A 61 11.43 -1.22 -0.26
CA SER A 61 12.82 -0.75 -0.13
C SER A 61 12.99 0.25 1.03
N ARG A 62 11.95 1.02 1.34
CA ARG A 62 11.92 1.96 2.48
C ARG A 62 12.14 1.29 3.83
N LYS A 63 11.91 -0.03 3.94
CA LYS A 63 12.08 -0.80 5.18
C LYS A 63 13.53 -1.19 5.51
N SER A 64 14.52 -0.82 4.69
CA SER A 64 15.90 -1.31 4.89
C SER A 64 16.83 -0.40 5.70
N THR A 65 16.33 0.58 6.47
CA THR A 65 17.18 1.39 7.39
C THR A 65 16.81 1.20 8.84
#